data_AF-A0A954G538-F1
#
_entry.id   AF-A0A954G538-F1
#
_cell.length_a   1.000
_cell.length_b   1.000
_cell.length_c   1.000
_cell.angle_alpha   90.00
_cell.angle_beta   90.00
_cell.angle_gamma   90.00
#
_symmetry.space_group_name_H-M   'P 1'
#
loop_
_entity.id
_entity.type
_entity.pdbx_description
1 polymer ?
#
loop_
_entity_poly.entity_id
_entity_poly.type
_entity_poly.pdbx_seq_one_letter_code
_entity_poly.pdbx_strand_id
1 'polypeptide(L)'
;VVWHMSCSYKRHLYFKGGSMMAYHKVQDILELVESFHKQMRQALDRVSQEADAESVEWLSRQLRQHELHWQAALSGYEKRVAEGVLDTWLQYFPDEEIRRQIDSIVIRRDMTLDELTDLNVRFRQALIDLYETLSQASSAPRVHELFEQLKEHELAVVSKQSRKQQDSELVESSSHKKVS
;
A
#
# COMPACT_ATOMS: atom_id res chain seq x y z
N VAL A 1 23.85 1.98 1.04
CA VAL A 1 23.32 3.37 1.04
C VAL A 1 21.89 3.30 1.51
N VAL A 2 21.57 3.86 2.68
CA VAL A 2 20.21 3.86 3.24
C VAL A 2 19.44 5.00 2.59
N TRP A 3 18.45 4.68 1.76
CA TRP A 3 17.70 5.69 1.02
C TRP A 3 16.42 6.01 1.75
N HIS A 4 16.41 7.14 2.46
CA HIS A 4 15.21 7.66 3.11
C HIS A 4 14.17 8.13 2.08
N MET A 5 12.92 7.71 2.29
CA MET A 5 11.75 8.28 1.62
C MET A 5 11.53 9.70 2.13
N SER A 6 12.17 10.68 1.50
CA SER A 6 11.88 12.10 1.77
C SER A 6 10.89 12.60 0.73
N CYS A 7 9.60 12.59 1.08
CA CYS A 7 8.56 13.27 0.31
C CYS A 7 8.43 14.71 0.81
N SER A 8 8.85 15.68 -0.02
CA SER A 8 8.66 17.10 0.26
C SER A 8 7.30 17.53 -0.28
N TYR A 9 6.29 17.59 0.59
CA TYR A 9 5.02 18.26 0.28
C TYR A 9 4.85 19.45 1.22
N LYS A 10 5.13 20.64 0.71
CA LYS A 10 4.77 21.90 1.36
C LYS A 10 3.26 22.10 1.23
N ARG A 11 2.52 21.93 2.32
CA ARG A 11 1.35 22.77 2.61
C ARG A 11 1.41 23.20 4.07
N HIS A 12 1.59 24.50 4.23
CA HIS A 12 1.83 25.20 5.47
C HIS A 12 0.47 25.54 6.09
N LEU A 13 0.05 24.82 7.12
CA LEU A 13 -0.93 25.31 8.10
C LEU A 13 -0.49 24.84 9.48
N TYR A 14 -0.03 25.81 10.27
CA TYR A 14 0.28 25.65 11.69
C TYR A 14 -1.02 25.45 12.49
N PHE A 15 -1.04 24.46 13.37
CA PHE A 15 -1.69 24.62 14.67
C PHE A 15 -0.87 23.91 15.76
N LYS A 16 -0.39 24.70 16.72
CA LYS A 16 0.37 24.27 17.89
C LYS A 16 -0.60 23.75 18.95
N GLY A 17 -0.35 22.54 19.46
CA GLY A 17 -0.77 22.10 20.79
C GLY A 17 -2.23 21.69 20.93
N GLY A 18 -2.45 20.37 21.02
CA GLY A 18 -3.75 19.73 21.22
C GLY A 18 -4.06 18.81 20.05
N SER A 19 -4.39 17.55 20.33
CA SER A 19 -4.85 16.59 19.31
C SER A 19 -6.09 17.15 18.61
N MET A 20 -5.88 17.87 17.51
CA MET A 20 -6.93 18.54 16.75
C MET A 20 -7.43 17.52 15.74
N MET A 21 -8.65 17.02 15.94
CA MET A 21 -9.35 16.12 15.01
C MET A 21 -9.39 16.78 13.63
N ALA A 22 -8.47 16.40 12.76
CA ALA A 22 -8.38 16.96 11.42
C ALA A 22 -9.45 16.28 10.57
N TYR A 23 -10.49 17.04 10.20
CA TYR A 23 -11.49 16.58 9.26
C TYR A 23 -10.87 16.47 7.86
N HIS A 24 -11.09 15.35 7.20
CA HIS A 24 -10.59 15.11 5.84
C HIS A 24 -11.76 14.74 4.95
N LYS A 25 -11.77 15.26 3.72
CA LYS A 25 -12.70 14.73 2.72
C LYS A 25 -12.25 13.34 2.30
N VAL A 26 -13.21 12.49 1.93
CA VAL A 26 -12.90 11.19 1.31
C VAL A 26 -11.95 11.37 0.13
N GLN A 27 -12.14 12.41 -0.69
CA GLN A 27 -11.21 12.74 -1.78
C GLN A 27 -9.75 12.91 -1.30
N ASP A 28 -9.51 13.73 -0.27
CA ASP A 28 -8.16 13.99 0.24
C ASP A 28 -7.49 12.70 0.73
N ILE A 29 -8.28 11.80 1.32
CA ILE A 29 -7.81 10.50 1.79
C ILE A 29 -7.43 9.59 0.62
N LEU A 30 -8.25 9.55 -0.44
CA LEU A 30 -7.94 8.75 -1.63
C LEU A 30 -6.68 9.27 -2.34
N GLU A 31 -6.51 10.59 -2.45
CA GLU A 31 -5.30 11.21 -3.01
C GLU A 31 -4.05 10.84 -2.20
N LEU A 32 -4.15 10.83 -0.87
CA LEU A 32 -3.06 10.41 0.00
C LEU A 32 -2.71 8.92 -0.19
N VAL A 33 -3.71 8.05 -0.22
CA VAL A 33 -3.52 6.63 -0.45
C VAL A 33 -2.89 6.39 -1.83
N GLU A 34 -3.36 7.07 -2.88
CA GLU A 34 -2.77 7.00 -4.22
C GLU A 34 -1.28 7.37 -4.17
N SER A 35 -0.92 8.38 -3.36
CA SER A 35 0.47 8.78 -3.16
C SER A 35 1.31 7.66 -2.52
N PHE A 36 0.77 6.86 -1.61
CA PHE A 36 1.48 5.72 -1.01
C PHE A 36 1.77 4.62 -2.04
N HIS A 37 0.76 4.23 -2.83
CA HIS A 37 0.96 3.26 -3.92
C HIS A 37 1.95 3.78 -4.98
N LYS A 38 1.92 5.08 -5.27
CA LYS A 38 2.87 5.70 -6.21
C LYS A 38 4.30 5.61 -5.69
N GLN A 39 4.52 5.87 -4.41
CA GLN A 39 5.83 5.78 -3.77
C GLN A 39 6.34 4.34 -3.77
N MET A 40 5.51 3.38 -3.37
CA MET A 40 5.81 1.94 -3.41
C MET A 40 6.23 1.51 -4.82
N ARG A 41 5.45 1.87 -5.84
CA ARG A 41 5.77 1.58 -7.24
C ARG A 41 7.11 2.16 -7.68
N GLN A 42 7.41 3.41 -7.30
CA GLN A 42 8.68 4.05 -7.66
C GLN A 42 9.87 3.36 -7.00
N ALA A 43 9.74 2.93 -5.74
CA ALA A 43 10.77 2.17 -5.05
C ALA A 43 11.01 0.80 -5.73
N LEU A 44 9.93 0.09 -6.07
CA LEU A 44 10.00 -1.20 -6.78
C LEU A 44 10.57 -1.08 -8.19
N ASP A 45 10.25 -0.01 -8.93
CA ASP A 45 10.79 0.25 -10.27
C ASP A 45 12.32 0.39 -10.23
N ARG A 46 12.86 1.11 -9.25
CA ARG A 46 14.31 1.24 -9.05
C ARG A 46 14.96 -0.10 -8.73
N VAL A 47 14.41 -0.84 -7.75
CA VAL A 47 14.98 -2.15 -7.38
C VAL A 47 14.90 -3.15 -8.52
N SER A 48 13.85 -3.10 -9.36
CA SER A 48 13.76 -3.96 -10.55
C SER A 48 14.81 -3.70 -11.64
N GLN A 49 15.59 -2.62 -11.50
CA GLN A 49 16.68 -2.25 -12.42
C GLN A 49 18.06 -2.42 -11.78
N GLU A 50 18.13 -2.45 -10.44
CA GLU A 50 19.39 -2.36 -9.70
C GLU A 50 19.60 -3.50 -8.68
N ALA A 51 18.66 -4.44 -8.56
CA ALA A 51 18.73 -5.53 -7.59
C ALA A 51 19.98 -6.41 -7.80
N ASP A 52 20.58 -6.83 -6.68
CA ASP A 52 21.76 -7.70 -6.70
C ASP A 52 21.38 -9.17 -6.96
N ALA A 53 20.10 -9.53 -6.77
CA ALA A 53 19.56 -10.87 -6.97
C ALA A 53 18.39 -10.91 -7.97
N GLU A 54 18.42 -11.87 -8.89
CA GLU A 54 17.38 -12.06 -9.93
C GLU A 54 15.98 -12.31 -9.34
N SER A 55 15.89 -13.01 -8.20
CA SER A 55 14.63 -13.27 -7.52
C SER A 55 13.98 -11.99 -6.98
N VAL A 56 14.79 -11.06 -6.46
CA VAL A 56 14.37 -9.75 -5.95
C VAL A 56 13.97 -8.83 -7.10
N GLU A 57 14.72 -8.86 -8.19
CA GLU A 57 14.39 -8.18 -9.45
C GLU A 57 13.01 -8.63 -9.96
N TRP A 58 12.81 -9.94 -10.06
CA TRP A 58 11.57 -10.55 -10.52
C TRP A 58 10.39 -10.17 -9.62
N LEU A 59 10.52 -10.33 -8.30
CA LEU A 59 9.45 -10.00 -7.35
C LEU A 59 9.12 -8.51 -7.42
N SER A 60 10.14 -7.65 -7.51
CA SER A 60 9.95 -6.20 -7.63
C SER A 60 9.12 -5.83 -8.86
N ARG A 61 9.35 -6.49 -10.01
CA ARG A 61 8.52 -6.29 -11.22
C ARG A 61 7.08 -6.74 -11.02
N GLN A 62 6.88 -7.90 -10.39
CA GLN A 62 5.54 -8.42 -10.11
C GLN A 62 4.75 -7.48 -9.19
N LEU A 63 5.36 -7.04 -8.10
CA LEU A 63 4.74 -6.10 -7.16
C LEU A 63 4.42 -4.76 -7.83
N ARG A 64 5.36 -4.23 -8.62
CA ARG A 64 5.18 -2.98 -9.38
C ARG A 64 4.00 -3.05 -10.35
N GLN A 65 3.84 -4.18 -11.05
CA GLN A 65 2.68 -4.41 -11.92
C GLN A 65 1.38 -4.39 -11.11
N HIS A 66 1.40 -4.94 -9.89
CA HIS A 66 0.23 -4.91 -9.02
C HIS A 66 -0.15 -3.48 -8.60
N GLU A 67 0.83 -2.63 -8.25
CA GLU A 67 0.56 -1.22 -7.94
C GLU A 67 0.01 -0.43 -9.13
N LEU A 68 0.46 -0.76 -10.35
CA LEU A 68 -0.07 -0.14 -11.57
C LEU A 68 -1.54 -0.51 -11.79
N HIS A 69 -1.89 -1.79 -11.62
CA HIS A 69 -3.29 -2.22 -11.69
C HIS A 69 -4.14 -1.57 -10.61
N TRP A 70 -3.59 -1.40 -9.41
CA TRP A 70 -4.27 -0.75 -8.31
C TRP A 70 -4.61 0.71 -8.64
N GLN A 71 -3.65 1.49 -9.13
CA GLN A 71 -3.89 2.89 -9.52
C GLN A 71 -4.91 3.01 -10.66
N ALA A 72 -4.86 2.10 -11.64
CA ALA A 72 -5.85 2.07 -12.71
C ALA A 72 -7.26 1.75 -12.17
N ALA A 73 -7.35 0.81 -11.22
CA ALA A 73 -8.59 0.47 -10.54
C ALA A 73 -9.13 1.66 -9.74
N LEU A 74 -8.31 2.32 -8.94
CA LEU A 74 -8.69 3.48 -8.12
C LEU A 74 -9.18 4.64 -9.00
N SER A 75 -8.46 5.01 -10.05
CA SER A 75 -8.91 6.05 -10.98
C SER A 75 -10.24 5.69 -11.66
N GLY A 76 -10.48 4.40 -11.91
CA GLY A 76 -11.77 3.90 -12.35
C GLY A 76 -12.86 4.00 -11.29
N TYR A 77 -12.53 3.80 -10.02
CA TYR A 77 -13.45 3.97 -8.90
C TYR A 77 -13.87 5.43 -8.73
N GLU A 78 -12.94 6.38 -8.70
CA GLU A 78 -13.26 7.82 -8.58
C GLU A 78 -14.25 8.28 -9.67
N LYS A 79 -14.13 7.75 -10.88
CA LYS A 79 -15.05 8.04 -12.00
C LYS A 79 -16.43 7.41 -11.85
N ARG A 80 -16.55 6.29 -11.12
CA ARG A 80 -17.80 5.54 -10.91
C ARG A 80 -18.51 5.88 -9.60
N VAL A 81 -17.77 6.40 -8.63
CA VAL A 81 -18.28 6.78 -7.33
C VAL A 81 -19.26 7.94 -7.50
N ALA A 82 -20.43 7.84 -6.86
CA ALA A 82 -21.46 8.85 -6.98
C ALA A 82 -20.98 10.22 -6.48
N GLU A 83 -21.33 11.27 -7.25
CA GLU A 83 -21.15 12.66 -6.87
C GLU A 83 -21.72 12.87 -5.45
N GLY A 84 -20.87 13.27 -4.50
CA GLY A 84 -21.19 13.41 -3.06
C GLY A 84 -20.47 12.45 -2.11
N VAL A 85 -20.01 11.27 -2.55
CA VAL A 85 -19.20 10.38 -1.69
C VAL A 85 -17.82 10.99 -1.47
N LEU A 86 -17.18 11.50 -2.52
CA LEU A 86 -15.86 12.14 -2.46
C LEU A 86 -15.86 13.42 -1.62
N ASP A 87 -16.99 14.14 -1.61
CA ASP A 87 -17.20 15.35 -0.81
C ASP A 87 -17.58 15.09 0.65
N THR A 88 -17.75 13.82 1.04
CA THR A 88 -18.07 13.48 2.42
C THR A 88 -16.88 13.74 3.32
N TRP A 89 -17.11 14.43 4.43
CA TRP A 89 -16.11 14.71 5.45
C TRP A 89 -16.09 13.60 6.50
N LEU A 90 -14.92 13.09 6.81
CA LEU A 90 -14.70 12.17 7.92
C LEU A 90 -14.13 12.93 9.12
N GLN A 91 -14.66 12.62 10.29
CA GLN A 91 -14.24 13.22 11.56
C GLN A 91 -12.91 12.64 12.07
N TYR A 92 -12.60 11.40 11.67
CA TYR A 92 -11.40 10.70 12.09
C TYR A 92 -10.62 10.19 10.86
N PHE A 93 -9.35 10.56 10.80
CA PHE A 93 -8.39 10.06 9.83
C PHE A 93 -7.01 9.94 10.50
N PRO A 94 -6.42 8.73 10.59
CA PRO A 94 -5.16 8.52 11.32
C PRO A 94 -3.92 8.91 10.49
N ASP A 95 -3.89 10.14 9.94
CA ASP A 95 -2.87 10.58 8.98
C ASP A 95 -1.43 10.34 9.45
N GLU A 96 -1.10 10.80 10.66
CA GLU A 96 0.27 10.70 11.17
C GLU A 96 0.73 9.27 11.38
N GLU A 97 -0.18 8.39 11.83
CA GLU A 97 0.15 6.99 12.10
C GLU A 97 0.38 6.25 10.79
N ILE A 98 -0.53 6.39 9.81
CA ILE A 98 -0.36 5.73 8.52
C ILE A 98 0.87 6.25 7.79
N ARG A 99 1.14 7.57 7.82
CA ARG A 99 2.36 8.13 7.24
C ARG A 99 3.61 7.55 7.89
N ARG A 100 3.67 7.45 9.22
CA ARG A 100 4.81 6.82 9.90
C ARG A 100 5.01 5.37 9.47
N GLN A 101 3.94 4.58 9.41
CA GLN A 101 4.01 3.18 9.00
C GLN A 101 4.53 3.06 7.57
N ILE A 102 3.98 3.83 6.64
CA ILE A 102 4.38 3.81 5.23
C ILE A 102 5.80 4.39 5.03
N ASP A 103 6.17 5.47 5.70
CA ASP A 103 7.50 6.08 5.57
C ASP A 103 8.60 5.19 6.17
N SER A 104 8.25 4.28 7.08
CA SER A 104 9.18 3.26 7.62
C SER A 104 9.53 2.17 6.60
N ILE A 105 8.80 2.09 5.49
CA ILE A 105 8.95 1.07 4.46
C ILE A 105 10.04 1.47 3.47
N VAL A 106 11.24 0.97 3.69
CA VAL A 106 12.41 1.29 2.85
C VAL A 106 12.82 0.08 2.03
N ILE A 107 12.59 0.12 0.71
CA ILE A 107 13.05 -0.93 -0.21
C ILE A 107 14.51 -0.68 -0.60
N ARG A 108 15.36 -1.71 -0.51
CA ARG A 108 16.77 -1.64 -0.89
C ARG A 108 17.11 -2.72 -1.92
N ARG A 109 18.15 -2.46 -2.71
CA ARG A 109 18.62 -3.39 -3.77
C ARG A 109 19.29 -4.66 -3.24
N ASP A 110 19.81 -4.60 -2.01
CA ASP A 110 20.53 -5.67 -1.33
C ASP A 110 19.62 -6.53 -0.44
N MET A 111 18.30 -6.35 -0.57
CA MET A 111 17.32 -7.14 0.18
C MET A 111 17.31 -8.59 -0.27
N THR A 112 16.95 -9.49 0.64
CA THR A 112 16.56 -10.86 0.26
C THR A 112 15.14 -10.87 -0.29
N LEU A 113 14.77 -11.98 -0.94
CA LEU A 113 13.40 -12.21 -1.41
C LEU A 113 12.39 -12.15 -0.25
N ASP A 114 12.75 -12.73 0.89
CA ASP A 114 11.91 -12.75 2.10
C ASP A 114 11.74 -11.35 2.68
N GLU A 115 12.83 -10.58 2.80
CA GLU A 115 12.77 -9.20 3.29
C GLU A 115 11.87 -8.31 2.42
N LEU A 116 11.96 -8.45 1.09
CA LEU A 116 11.09 -7.73 0.16
C LEU A 116 9.63 -8.17 0.31
N THR A 117 9.39 -9.47 0.52
CA THR A 117 8.04 -10.00 0.69
C THR A 117 7.40 -9.52 1.98
N ASP A 118 8.11 -9.61 3.10
CA ASP A 118 7.65 -9.13 4.41
C ASP A 118 7.39 -7.63 4.41
N LEU A 119 8.25 -6.86 3.73
CA LEU A 119 8.03 -5.43 3.53
C LEU A 119 6.72 -5.16 2.77
N ASN A 120 6.49 -5.87 1.67
CA ASN A 120 5.26 -5.72 0.92
C ASN A 120 4.03 -6.14 1.75
N VAL A 121 4.11 -7.23 2.53
CA VAL A 121 3.00 -7.62 3.42
C VAL A 121 2.69 -6.54 4.45
N ARG A 122 3.72 -5.93 5.07
CA ARG A 122 3.52 -4.82 6.02
C ARG A 122 2.90 -3.59 5.36
N PHE A 123 3.32 -3.24 4.15
CA PHE A 123 2.72 -2.16 3.37
C PHE A 123 1.22 -2.39 3.18
N ARG A 124 0.84 -3.59 2.74
CA ARG A 124 -0.55 -3.98 2.50
C ARG A 124 -1.36 -4.00 3.79
N GLN A 125 -0.79 -4.51 4.88
CA GLN A 125 -1.46 -4.55 6.17
C GLN A 125 -1.76 -3.14 6.70
N ALA A 126 -0.82 -2.21 6.58
CA ALA A 126 -1.05 -0.82 6.96
C ALA A 126 -2.24 -0.18 6.19
N LEU A 127 -2.38 -0.50 4.90
CA LEU A 127 -3.53 -0.05 4.10
C LEU A 127 -4.84 -0.74 4.50
N ILE A 128 -4.81 -2.06 4.77
CA ILE A 128 -5.97 -2.81 5.26
C ILE A 128 -6.49 -2.21 6.57
N ASP A 129 -5.60 -1.97 7.53
CA ASP A 129 -5.92 -1.39 8.83
C ASP A 129 -6.50 0.02 8.68
N LEU A 130 -5.93 0.82 7.76
CA LEU A 130 -6.47 2.14 7.43
C LEU A 130 -7.90 2.02 6.90
N TYR A 131 -8.15 1.18 5.90
CA TYR A 131 -9.46 1.08 5.28
C TYR A 131 -10.51 0.53 6.24
N GLU A 132 -10.16 -0.44 7.09
CA GLU A 132 -11.03 -0.93 8.15
C GLU A 132 -11.39 0.18 9.13
N THR A 133 -10.40 0.98 9.54
CA THR A 133 -10.62 2.14 10.41
C THR A 133 -11.59 3.15 9.78
N LEU A 134 -11.42 3.43 8.49
CA LEU A 134 -12.25 4.42 7.77
C LEU A 134 -13.66 3.92 7.47
N SER A 135 -13.82 2.62 7.18
CA SER A 135 -15.15 2.03 7.00
C SER A 135 -15.93 2.09 8.32
N GLN A 136 -15.29 1.76 9.44
CA GLN A 136 -15.92 1.79 10.77
C GLN A 136 -16.20 3.21 11.28
N ALA A 137 -15.37 4.19 10.93
CA ALA A 137 -15.56 5.59 11.31
C ALA A 137 -16.67 6.30 10.51
N SER A 138 -17.12 5.74 9.39
CA SER A 138 -18.13 6.35 8.53
C SER A 138 -19.55 5.95 8.91
N SER A 139 -20.42 6.93 9.15
CA SER A 139 -21.87 6.70 9.27
C SER A 139 -22.60 6.71 7.93
N ALA A 140 -21.92 7.09 6.84
CA ALA A 140 -22.50 7.11 5.50
C ALA A 140 -22.32 5.74 4.83
N PRO A 141 -23.42 5.02 4.46
CA PRO A 141 -23.33 3.67 3.91
C PRO A 141 -22.43 3.56 2.68
N ARG A 142 -22.52 4.53 1.76
CA ARG A 142 -21.70 4.54 0.53
C ARG A 142 -20.20 4.73 0.79
N VAL A 143 -19.84 5.46 1.84
CA VAL A 143 -18.43 5.65 2.22
C VAL A 143 -17.90 4.41 2.94
N HIS A 144 -18.75 3.77 3.77
CA HIS A 144 -18.43 2.46 4.35
C HIS A 144 -18.17 1.42 3.25
N GLU A 145 -19.10 1.28 2.29
CA GLU A 145 -18.97 0.38 1.14
C GLU A 145 -17.69 0.65 0.33
N LEU A 146 -17.35 1.91 0.09
CA LEU A 146 -16.12 2.29 -0.63
C LEU A 146 -14.87 1.74 0.08
N PHE A 147 -14.71 2.01 1.38
CA PHE A 147 -13.52 1.57 2.10
C PHE A 147 -13.51 0.05 2.33
N GLU A 148 -14.67 -0.60 2.47
CA GLU A 148 -14.72 -2.07 2.47
C GLU A 148 -14.25 -2.67 1.14
N GLN A 149 -14.67 -2.13 0.00
CA GLN A 149 -14.22 -2.61 -1.31
C GLN A 149 -12.70 -2.46 -1.48
N LEU A 150 -12.12 -1.36 -1.01
CA LEU A 150 -10.67 -1.14 -1.03
C LEU A 150 -9.94 -2.14 -0.11
N LYS A 151 -10.47 -2.37 1.10
CA LYS A 151 -9.97 -3.38 2.04
C LYS A 151 -9.98 -4.78 1.43
N GLU A 152 -11.11 -5.18 0.84
CA GLU A 152 -11.26 -6.48 0.17
C GLU A 152 -10.26 -6.65 -0.97
N HIS A 153 -10.01 -5.58 -1.73
CA HIS A 153 -9.01 -5.59 -2.79
C HIS A 153 -7.60 -5.89 -2.24
N GLU A 154 -7.19 -5.23 -1.15
CA GLU A 154 -5.89 -5.51 -0.52
C GLU A 154 -5.80 -6.93 0.06
N LEU A 155 -6.85 -7.40 0.74
CA LEU A 155 -6.90 -8.77 1.28
C LEU A 155 -6.78 -9.83 0.17
N ALA A 156 -7.42 -9.59 -0.97
CA ALA A 156 -7.30 -10.46 -2.13
C ALA A 156 -5.87 -10.48 -2.71
N VAL A 157 -5.11 -9.38 -2.60
CA VAL A 157 -3.70 -9.34 -3.00
C VAL A 157 -2.84 -10.15 -2.03
N VAL A 158 -2.95 -9.89 -0.72
CA VAL A 158 -2.18 -10.58 0.31
C VAL A 158 -2.40 -12.09 0.26
N SER A 159 -3.65 -12.54 0.15
CA SER A 159 -4.00 -13.96 0.08
C SER A 159 -3.45 -14.67 -1.17
N LYS A 160 -3.41 -13.99 -2.32
CA LYS A 160 -2.78 -14.52 -3.54
C LYS A 160 -1.26 -14.65 -3.40
N GLN A 161 -0.62 -13.77 -2.64
CA GLN A 161 0.82 -13.81 -2.40
C GLN A 161 1.20 -14.99 -1.52
N SER A 162 0.47 -15.23 -0.42
CA SER A 162 0.71 -16.38 0.46
C SER A 162 0.61 -17.72 -0.29
N ARG A 163 -0.35 -17.86 -1.23
CA ARG A 163 -0.49 -19.06 -2.07
C ARG A 163 0.71 -19.26 -3.01
N LYS A 164 1.16 -18.18 -3.66
CA LYS A 164 2.32 -18.25 -4.57
C LYS A 164 3.63 -18.57 -3.83
N GLN A 165 3.78 -18.13 -2.57
CA GLN A 165 4.93 -18.50 -1.74
C GLN A 165 4.92 -20.00 -1.41
N GLN A 166 3.76 -20.55 -0.99
CA GLN A 166 3.63 -21.99 -0.74
C GLN A 166 3.93 -22.83 -2.00
N ASP A 167 3.47 -22.39 -3.17
CA ASP A 167 3.73 -23.10 -4.42
C ASP A 167 5.21 -23.01 -4.85
N SER A 168 5.90 -21.90 -4.55
CA SER A 168 7.33 -21.71 -4.85
C SER A 168 8.24 -22.55 -3.95
N GLU A 169 7.96 -22.61 -2.65
CA GLU A 169 8.69 -23.44 -1.68
C GLU A 169 8.56 -24.95 -1.99
N LEU A 170 7.40 -25.38 -2.50
CA LEU A 170 7.17 -26.76 -2.96
C LEU A 170 7.99 -27.12 -4.20
N VAL A 171 8.27 -26.16 -5.08
CA VAL A 171 9.09 -26.40 -6.29
C VAL A 171 10.59 -26.43 -5.93
N GLU A 172 11.06 -25.55 -5.06
CA GLU A 172 12.47 -25.55 -4.61
C GLU A 172 12.82 -26.79 -3.77
N SER A 173 11.93 -27.21 -2.86
CA SER A 173 12.11 -28.44 -2.06
C SER A 173 12.08 -29.72 -2.91
N SER A 174 11.37 -29.72 -4.04
CA SER A 174 11.35 -30.84 -4.99
C SER A 174 12.61 -30.90 -5.87
N SER A 175 13.18 -29.73 -6.21
CA SER A 175 14.46 -29.65 -6.94
C SER A 175 15.66 -30.11 -6.08
N HIS A 176 15.70 -29.78 -4.79
CA HIS A 176 16.76 -30.26 -3.90
C HIS A 176 16.70 -31.76 -3.60
N LYS A 177 15.53 -32.39 -3.73
CA LYS A 177 15.37 -33.84 -3.52
C LYS A 177 15.76 -34.71 -4.71
N LYS A 178 16.07 -34.10 -5.87
CA LYS A 178 16.51 -34.81 -7.10
C LYS A 178 18.03 -34.88 -7.28
N VAL A 179 18.83 -34.32 -6.37
CA VAL A 179 20.30 -34.28 -6.44
C VAL A 179 20.96 -35.00 -5.24
N SER A 180 20.32 -36.03 -4.70
CA SER A 180 20.95 -36.98 -3.76
C SER A 180 20.66 -38.41 -4.15
#